data_AF-M1EB32-F1
#
_entry.id   AF-M1EB32-F1
#
_cell.length_a   1.000
_cell.length_b   1.000
_cell.length_c   1.000
_cell.angle_alpha   90.00
_cell.angle_beta   90.00
_cell.angle_gamma   90.00
#
_symmetry.space_group_name_H-M   'P 1'
#
loop_
_entity.id
_entity.type
_entity.pdbx_description
1 polymer ?
#
loop_
_entity_poly.entity_id
_entity_poly.type
_entity_poly.pdbx_seq_one_letter_code
_entity_poly.pdbx_strand_id
1 'polypeptide(L)'
;KIEISLKVCDSADRLRDTLIHEICHAASWLLDGIRDSHGDAWKYYAKKSNMVHPELPMVTRCHNYKINYRIHYECTRCKTRV
;
A
#
# COMPACT_ATOMS: atom_id res chain seq x y z
N LYS A 1 -10.26 11.18 -1.73
CA LYS A 1 -10.97 10.08 -1.01
C LYS A 1 -10.01 8.89 -0.99
N ILE A 2 -9.92 8.18 0.14
CA ILE A 2 -9.17 6.91 0.21
C ILE A 2 -10.13 5.77 -0.12
N GLU A 3 -9.72 4.87 -1.01
CA GLU A 3 -10.49 3.70 -1.42
C GLU A 3 -9.63 2.45 -1.27
N ILE A 4 -10.14 1.44 -0.56
CA ILE A 4 -9.40 0.22 -0.25
C ILE A 4 -10.13 -0.98 -0.89
N SER A 5 -9.39 -1.79 -1.63
CA SER A 5 -9.94 -2.95 -2.34
C SER A 5 -10.09 -4.16 -1.42
N LEU A 6 -11.33 -4.64 -1.24
CA LEU A 6 -11.61 -5.87 -0.48
C LEU A 6 -10.93 -7.11 -1.07
N LYS A 7 -10.69 -7.14 -2.39
CA LYS A 7 -9.99 -8.25 -3.05
C LYS A 7 -8.50 -8.31 -2.67
N VAL A 8 -7.92 -7.17 -2.26
CA VAL A 8 -6.50 -7.02 -1.93
C VAL A 8 -6.29 -6.80 -0.43
N CYS A 9 -7.29 -6.36 0.32
CA CYS A 9 -7.21 -6.21 1.78
C CYS A 9 -8.23 -7.14 2.42
N ASP A 10 -7.91 -8.43 2.42
CA ASP A 10 -8.76 -9.53 2.92
C ASP A 10 -8.41 -9.96 4.35
N SER A 11 -7.48 -9.26 5.01
CA SER A 11 -7.07 -9.49 6.40
C SER A 11 -6.81 -8.17 7.13
N ALA A 12 -6.83 -8.21 8.46
CA ALA A 12 -6.65 -7.03 9.30
C ALA A 12 -5.27 -6.38 9.13
N ASP A 13 -4.22 -7.18 8.96
CA ASP A 13 -2.86 -6.70 8.71
C ASP A 13 -2.76 -5.97 7.36
N ARG A 14 -3.33 -6.54 6.29
CA ARG A 14 -3.33 -5.91 4.96
C ARG A 14 -4.12 -4.60 4.94
N LEU A 15 -5.25 -4.56 5.63
CA LEU A 15 -6.05 -3.34 5.80
C LEU A 15 -5.26 -2.27 6.54
N ARG A 16 -4.65 -2.62 7.68
CA ARG A 16 -3.85 -1.70 8.50
C ARG A 16 -2.70 -1.09 7.69
N ASP A 17 -1.91 -1.94 7.04
CA ASP A 17 -0.71 -1.53 6.31
C ASP A 17 -1.08 -0.70 5.07
N THR A 18 -2.15 -1.08 4.36
CA THR A 18 -2.66 -0.31 3.21
C THR A 18 -3.26 1.02 3.65
N LEU A 19 -4.04 1.04 4.72
CA LEU A 19 -4.68 2.28 5.18
C LEU A 19 -3.64 3.32 5.62
N ILE A 20 -2.64 2.93 6.40
CA ILE A 20 -1.60 3.88 6.85
C ILE A 20 -0.77 4.39 5.66
N HIS A 21 -0.53 3.55 4.65
CA HIS A 21 0.12 3.94 3.40
C HIS A 21 -0.67 5.02 2.66
N GLU A 22 -1.98 4.82 2.47
CA GLU A 22 -2.85 5.79 1.80
C GLU A 22 -3.06 7.07 2.61
N ILE A 23 -3.04 6.98 3.95
CA ILE A 23 -3.05 8.16 4.83
C ILE A 23 -1.78 9.00 4.63
N CYS A 24 -0.61 8.39 4.41
CA CYS A 24 0.61 9.14 4.12
C CYS A 24 0.52 9.92 2.80
N HIS A 25 -0.12 9.37 1.77
CA HIS A 25 -0.44 10.09 0.53
C HIS A 25 -1.41 11.25 0.79
N ALA A 26 -2.47 10.99 1.57
CA ALA A 26 -3.44 12.02 1.92
C ALA A 26 -2.81 13.16 2.72
N ALA A 27 -1.90 12.87 3.65
CA ALA A 27 -1.18 13.88 4.43
C ALA A 27 -0.25 14.73 3.54
N SER A 28 0.55 14.09 2.66
CA SER A 28 1.39 14.78 1.68
C SER A 28 0.59 15.76 0.84
N TRP A 29 -0.59 15.35 0.39
CA TRP A 29 -1.45 16.20 -0.42
C TRP A 29 -2.15 17.31 0.39
N LEU A 30 -2.79 16.97 1.51
CA LEU A 30 -3.64 17.91 2.25
C LEU A 30 -2.86 18.92 3.07
N LEU A 31 -1.71 18.51 3.63
CA LEU A 31 -0.92 19.36 4.54
C LEU A 31 0.18 20.11 3.78
N ASP A 32 0.86 19.44 2.83
CA ASP A 32 2.01 20.02 2.14
C ASP A 32 1.70 20.42 0.69
N GLY A 33 0.50 20.10 0.18
CA GLY A 33 0.12 20.41 -1.20
C GLY A 33 0.85 19.57 -2.26
N ILE A 34 1.59 18.54 -1.84
CA ILE A 34 2.43 17.72 -2.71
C ILE A 34 1.63 16.50 -3.19
N ARG A 35 1.61 16.29 -4.51
CA ARG A 35 0.92 15.16 -5.17
C ARG A 35 1.91 14.24 -5.87
N ASP A 36 2.98 13.89 -5.15
CA ASP A 36 3.93 12.90 -5.61
C ASP A 36 3.47 11.48 -5.26
N SER A 37 4.26 10.50 -5.69
CA SER A 37 4.04 9.10 -5.33
C SER A 37 4.64 8.84 -3.94
N HIS A 38 5.88 8.37 -3.85
CA HIS A 38 6.57 8.13 -2.56
C HIS A 38 7.79 9.04 -2.38
N GLY A 39 7.64 10.34 -2.65
CA GLY A 39 8.71 11.32 -2.49
C GLY A 39 8.94 11.71 -1.02
N ASP A 40 9.64 12.81 -0.77
CA ASP A 40 10.16 13.10 0.57
C ASP A 40 9.09 13.45 1.59
N ALA A 41 8.00 14.11 1.16
CA ALA A 41 6.84 14.37 2.01
C ALA A 41 6.15 13.07 2.43
N TRP A 42 5.90 12.15 1.49
CA TRP A 42 5.37 10.83 1.82
C TRP A 42 6.28 10.06 2.79
N LYS A 43 7.59 10.04 2.54
CA LYS A 43 8.57 9.37 3.44
C LYS A 43 8.59 9.99 4.83
N TYR A 44 8.41 11.31 4.94
CA TYR A 44 8.30 12.00 6.21
C TYR A 44 7.10 11.49 7.01
N TYR A 45 5.91 11.44 6.41
CA TYR A 45 4.71 10.93 7.10
C TYR A 45 4.77 9.43 7.39
N ALA A 46 5.38 8.63 6.52
CA ALA A 46 5.61 7.21 6.79
C ALA A 46 6.48 7.02 8.05
N LYS A 47 7.63 7.72 8.12
CA LYS A 47 8.50 7.71 9.31
C LYS A 47 7.80 8.25 10.54
N LYS A 48 7.05 9.35 10.41
CA LYS A 48 6.28 9.94 11.51
C LYS A 48 5.24 8.98 12.06
N SER A 49 4.53 8.28 11.18
CA SER A 49 3.55 7.27 11.57
C SER A 49 4.21 6.15 12.37
N ASN A 50 5.35 5.62 11.91
CA ASN A 50 6.09 4.61 12.67
C ASN A 50 6.69 5.11 14.00
N MET A 51 7.04 6.40 14.11
CA MET A 51 7.50 6.97 15.38
C MET A 51 6.38 7.13 16.40
N VAL A 52 5.19 7.57 15.95
CA VAL A 52 4.02 7.77 16.82
C VAL A 52 3.37 6.42 17.18
N HIS A 53 3.41 5.47 16.24
CA HIS A 53 2.83 4.14 16.37
C HIS A 53 3.91 3.07 16.22
N PRO A 54 4.76 2.86 17.25
CA PRO A 54 5.83 1.86 17.21
C PRO A 54 5.30 0.42 17.16
N GLU A 55 4.02 0.19 17.45
CA GLU A 55 3.34 -1.09 17.30
C GLU A 55 3.08 -1.49 15.84
N LEU A 56 3.14 -0.52 14.91
CA LEU A 56 2.93 -0.79 13.49
C LEU A 56 4.22 -1.29 12.84
N PRO A 57 4.13 -2.24 11.89
CA PRO A 57 5.25 -2.53 10.99
C PRO A 57 5.72 -1.28 10.25
N MET A 58 6.97 -1.29 9.79
CA MET A 58 7.51 -0.21 8.96
C MET A 58 6.60 0.04 7.76
N VAL A 59 6.15 1.29 7.57
CA VAL A 59 5.32 1.67 6.41
C VAL A 59 6.19 1.63 5.16
N THR A 60 5.90 0.70 4.25
CA THR A 60 6.67 0.49 3.02
C THR A 60 5.99 1.10 1.81
N ARG A 61 6.77 1.32 0.74
CA ARG A 61 6.27 1.85 -0.54
C ARG A 61 5.46 0.84 -1.35
N CYS A 62 5.80 -0.44 -1.20
CA CYS A 62 5.20 -1.52 -1.96
C CYS A 62 4.72 -2.60 -1.01
N HIS A 63 3.55 -3.14 -1.32
CA HIS A 63 3.06 -4.36 -0.70
C HIS A 63 3.31 -5.54 -1.64
N ASN A 64 3.97 -6.59 -1.16
CA ASN A 64 4.19 -7.81 -1.92
C ASN A 64 3.13 -8.88 -1.57
N TYR A 65 1.86 -8.49 -1.56
CA TYR A 65 0.80 -9.40 -1.18
C TYR A 65 0.52 -10.41 -2.29
N LYS A 66 0.36 -11.68 -1.91
CA LYS A 66 -0.15 -12.70 -2.83
C LYS A 66 -1.65 -12.48 -3.01
N ILE A 67 -2.06 -12.02 -4.19
CA ILE A 67 -3.46 -11.84 -4.53
C ILE A 67 -4.03 -13.17 -5.04
N ASN A 68 -5.15 -13.61 -4.46
CA ASN A 68 -5.85 -14.79 -4.94
C ASN A 68 -6.71 -14.42 -6.16
N TYR A 69 -6.32 -14.91 -7.33
CA TYR A 69 -7.07 -14.73 -8.56
C TYR A 69 -7.98 -15.93 -8.82
N ARG A 70 -9.23 -15.68 -9.24
CA ARG A 70 -10.16 -16.74 -9.62
C ARG A 70 -9.79 -17.43 -10.94
N ILE A 71 -9.12 -16.69 -11.83
CA ILE A 71 -8.72 -17.14 -13.16
C ILE A 71 -7.23 -16.84 -13.30
N HIS A 72 -6.47 -17.81 -13.81
CA HIS A 72 -5.07 -17.67 -14.17
C HIS A 72 -4.93 -17.80 -15.69
N TYR A 73 -4.04 -17.01 -16.28
CA TYR A 73 -3.73 -17.10 -17.70
C TYR A 73 -2.42 -17.87 -17.88
N GLU A 74 -2.41 -18.83 -18.80
CA GLU A 74 -1.23 -19.62 -19.13
C GLU A 74 -0.84 -19.38 -20.60
N CYS A 75 0.44 -19.07 -20.84
CA CYS A 75 0.96 -19.00 -22.19
C CYS A 75 0.95 -20.39 -22.84
N THR A 76 0.26 -20.53 -23.97
CA THR A 76 0.14 -21.82 -24.67
C THR A 76 1.49 -22.35 -25.18
N ARG A 77 2.46 -21.46 -25.45
CA ARG A 77 3.81 -21.80 -25.93
C ARG A 77 4.79 -22.12 -24.80
N CYS A 78 5.04 -21.17 -23.90
CA CYS A 78 6.09 -21.31 -22.88
C CYS A 78 5.58 -21.78 -21.51
N LYS A 79 4.27 -21.98 -21.33
CA LYS A 79 3.64 -22.46 -20.08
C LYS A 79 3.80 -21.57 -18.85
N THR A 80 4.34 -20.36 -19.01
CA THR A 80 4.35 -19.33 -17.94
C THR A 80 2.92 -18.97 -17.55
N ARG A 81 2.66 -18.86 -16.24
CA ARG A 81 1.36 -18.50 -15.65
C ARG A 81 1.39 -17.11 -15.03
N VAL A 82 0.30 -16.37 -15.18
CA VAL A 82 0.00 -15.12 -14.45
C VAL A 82 -1.35 -15.24 -13.74
#